data_AF-D5BJ05-F1
#
_entry.id   AF-D5BJ05-F1
#
_cell.length_a   1.000
_cell.length_b   1.000
_cell.length_c   1.000
_cell.angle_alpha   90.00
_cell.angle_beta   90.00
_cell.angle_gamma   90.00
#
_symmetry.space_group_name_H-M   'P 1'
#
loop_
_entity.id
_entity.type
_entity.pdbx_description
1 polymer ?
#
loop_
_entity_poly.entity_id
_entity_poly.type
_entity_poly.pdbx_seq_one_letter_code
_entity_poly.pdbx_strand_id
1 'polypeptide(L)'
;MLNMSKSVYYYSPLPKNDTAIETALQQKAEEHSEEGFWMAYERLRHEGKPWNHKRVYRVYKKLGLSLRRKVKKRLPTRQSQRTFGSSISSSY
;
A
#
# COMPACT_ATOMS: atom_id res chain seq x y z
N MET A 1 24.11 29.65 29.73
CA MET A 1 22.67 29.97 29.58
C MET A 1 22.24 29.60 28.17
N LEU A 2 21.17 28.83 28.00
CA LEU A 2 20.66 28.47 26.67
C LEU A 2 20.09 29.73 26.01
N ASN A 3 20.72 30.18 24.92
CA ASN A 3 20.36 31.41 24.21
C ASN A 3 19.19 31.17 23.23
N MET A 4 18.03 30.77 23.77
CA MET A 4 16.81 30.50 22.99
C MET A 4 15.78 31.62 23.16
N SER A 5 15.03 31.93 22.09
CA SER A 5 13.97 32.94 22.17
C SER A 5 12.80 32.44 23.04
N LYS A 6 12.16 33.39 23.72
CA LYS A 6 11.03 33.12 24.64
C LYS A 6 9.89 32.35 23.95
N SER A 7 9.62 32.63 22.68
CA SER A 7 8.56 31.97 21.90
C SER A 7 8.80 30.48 21.68
N VAL A 8 10.06 30.06 21.49
CA VAL A 8 10.43 28.64 21.35
C VAL A 8 10.27 27.92 22.68
N TYR A 9 10.62 28.59 23.79
CA TYR A 9 10.50 28.01 25.13
C TYR A 9 9.04 27.69 25.52
N TYR A 10 8.09 28.55 25.13
CA TYR A 10 6.66 28.36 25.44
C TYR A 10 5.87 27.59 24.38
N TYR A 11 6.50 27.22 23.26
CA TYR A 11 5.78 26.51 22.20
C TYR A 11 5.42 25.09 22.65
N SER A 12 4.12 24.80 22.70
CA SER A 12 3.59 23.44 22.86
C SER A 12 2.87 23.02 21.57
N PRO A 13 3.29 21.93 20.91
CA PRO A 13 2.60 21.44 19.73
C PRO A 13 1.23 20.87 20.13
N LEU A 14 0.15 21.33 19.47
CA LEU A 14 -1.17 20.76 19.69
C LEU A 14 -1.21 19.28 19.26
N PRO A 15 -1.83 18.40 20.08
CA PRO A 15 -2.04 17.01 19.69
C PRO A 15 -2.98 16.95 18.48
N LYS A 16 -2.58 16.19 17.46
CA LYS A 16 -3.36 16.01 16.24
C LYS A 16 -4.34 14.87 16.46
N ASN A 17 -5.62 15.19 16.60
CA ASN A 17 -6.69 14.19 16.67
C ASN A 17 -6.91 13.58 15.29
N ASP A 18 -6.15 12.52 14.98
CA ASP A 18 -6.20 11.78 13.72
C ASP A 18 -7.18 10.58 13.76
N THR A 19 -7.83 10.35 14.90
CA THR A 19 -8.75 9.21 15.16
C THR A 19 -9.88 9.08 14.13
N ALA A 20 -10.53 10.18 13.76
CA ALA A 20 -11.59 10.16 12.75
C ALA A 20 -11.09 9.70 11.37
N ILE A 21 -9.84 10.01 11.04
CA ILE A 21 -9.21 9.59 9.78
C ILE A 21 -8.83 8.11 9.87
N GLU A 22 -8.37 7.65 11.03
CA GLU A 22 -8.04 6.25 11.29
C GLU A 22 -9.25 5.35 11.11
N THR A 23 -10.37 5.66 11.77
CA THR A 23 -11.61 4.87 11.67
C THR A 23 -12.13 4.83 10.23
N ALA A 24 -12.16 5.98 9.55
CA ALA A 24 -12.64 6.03 8.17
C ALA A 24 -11.73 5.27 7.20
N LEU A 25 -10.41 5.30 7.40
CA LEU A 25 -9.48 4.53 6.59
C LEU A 25 -9.58 3.02 6.86
N GLN A 26 -9.77 2.61 8.11
CA GLN A 26 -9.96 1.19 8.47
C GLN A 26 -11.24 0.64 7.83
N GLN A 27 -12.36 1.37 7.97
CA GLN A 27 -13.62 0.99 7.33
C GLN A 27 -13.46 0.81 5.81
N LYS A 28 -12.78 1.75 5.14
CA LYS A 28 -12.54 1.64 3.69
C LYS A 28 -11.57 0.54 3.30
N ALA A 29 -10.59 0.25 4.13
CA ALA A 29 -9.68 -0.86 3.90
C ALA A 29 -10.38 -2.22 4.05
N GLU A 30 -11.36 -2.32 4.96
CA GLU A 30 -12.20 -3.51 5.12
C GLU A 30 -13.17 -3.67 3.94
N GLU A 31 -13.86 -2.59 3.54
CA GLU A 31 -14.79 -2.59 2.40
C GLU A 31 -14.07 -2.89 1.08
N HIS A 32 -12.87 -2.35 0.89
CA HIS A 32 -12.14 -2.37 -0.38
C HIS A 32 -10.67 -2.76 -0.19
N SER A 33 -10.47 -3.99 0.28
CA SER A 33 -9.13 -4.51 0.58
C SER A 33 -8.17 -4.55 -0.61
N GLU A 34 -8.63 -4.49 -1.86
CA GLU A 34 -7.76 -4.53 -3.05
C GLU A 34 -7.20 -3.16 -3.43
N GLU A 35 -7.67 -2.11 -2.78
CA GLU A 35 -7.45 -0.75 -3.24
C GLU A 35 -6.32 -0.04 -2.51
N GLY A 36 -5.54 0.71 -3.30
CA GLY A 36 -4.47 1.53 -2.78
C GLY A 36 -4.96 2.84 -2.16
N PHE A 37 -4.02 3.56 -1.55
CA PHE A 37 -4.25 4.86 -0.91
C PHE A 37 -5.09 5.85 -1.75
N TRP A 38 -4.79 5.98 -3.05
CA TRP A 38 -5.45 6.97 -3.89
C TRP A 38 -6.95 6.73 -4.05
N MET A 39 -7.36 5.47 -4.20
CA MET A 39 -8.79 5.14 -4.34
C MET A 39 -9.54 5.26 -3.01
N ALA A 40 -8.90 4.85 -1.90
CA ALA A 40 -9.45 5.09 -0.57
C ALA A 40 -9.61 6.60 -0.30
N TYR A 41 -8.64 7.43 -0.68
CA TYR A 41 -8.71 8.87 -0.53
C TYR A 41 -9.79 9.50 -1.42
N GLU A 42 -9.90 9.08 -2.68
CA GLU A 42 -10.92 9.56 -3.62
C GLU A 42 -12.33 9.30 -3.07
N ARG A 43 -12.59 8.09 -2.53
CA ARG A 43 -13.87 7.79 -1.88
C ARG A 43 -14.16 8.70 -0.68
N LEU A 44 -13.17 8.94 0.17
CA LEU A 44 -13.33 9.87 1.29
C LEU A 44 -13.64 11.30 0.81
N ARG A 45 -13.13 11.69 -0.37
CA ARG A 45 -13.46 12.99 -0.99
C ARG A 45 -14.87 13.01 -1.57
N HIS A 46 -15.34 11.92 -2.17
CA HIS A 46 -16.72 11.78 -2.62
C HIS A 46 -17.72 11.82 -1.46
N GLU A 47 -17.35 11.33 -0.29
CA GLU A 47 -18.11 11.47 0.96
C GLU A 47 -18.10 12.91 1.51
N GLY A 48 -17.45 13.86 0.84
CA GLY A 48 -17.41 15.26 1.22
C GLY A 48 -16.42 15.59 2.35
N LYS A 49 -15.50 14.67 2.71
CA LYS A 49 -14.58 14.90 3.82
C LYS A 49 -13.46 15.89 3.41
N PRO A 50 -13.29 17.03 4.11
CA PRO A 50 -12.32 18.07 3.72
C PRO A 50 -10.89 17.78 4.21
N TRP A 51 -10.50 16.51 4.32
CA TRP A 51 -9.18 16.16 4.84
C TRP A 51 -8.09 16.34 3.79
N ASN A 52 -6.98 16.97 4.19
CA ASN A 52 -5.81 17.09 3.33
C ASN A 52 -5.18 15.71 3.05
N HIS A 53 -4.97 15.37 1.79
CA HIS A 53 -4.33 14.11 1.36
C HIS A 53 -3.00 13.83 2.07
N LYS A 54 -2.18 14.85 2.38
CA LYS A 54 -0.93 14.65 3.12
C LYS A 54 -1.18 14.12 4.54
N ARG A 55 -2.23 14.61 5.20
CA ARG A 55 -2.61 14.17 6.55
C ARG A 55 -3.14 12.73 6.51
N VAL A 56 -4.03 12.44 5.57
CA VAL A 56 -4.58 11.08 5.37
C VAL A 56 -3.46 10.09 5.03
N TYR A 57 -2.52 10.47 4.16
CA TYR A 57 -1.39 9.62 3.77
C TYR A 57 -0.48 9.27 4.95
N ARG A 58 -0.22 10.21 5.86
CA ARG A 58 0.56 9.92 7.08
C ARG A 58 -0.14 8.88 7.95
N VAL A 59 -1.45 9.03 8.14
CA VAL A 59 -2.25 8.09 8.94
C VAL A 59 -2.30 6.73 8.25
N TYR A 60 -2.55 6.70 6.95
CA TYR A 60 -2.53 5.49 6.13
C TYR A 60 -1.21 4.71 6.24
N LYS A 61 -0.06 5.42 6.17
CA LYS A 61 1.26 4.80 6.38
C LYS A 61 1.47 4.30 7.81
N LYS A 62 0.97 5.01 8.82
CA LYS A 62 1.03 4.56 10.23
C LYS A 62 0.22 3.28 10.45
N LEU A 63 -0.93 3.16 9.79
CA LEU A 63 -1.80 1.97 9.88
C LEU A 63 -1.26 0.75 9.12
N GLY A 64 -0.21 0.90 8.30
CA GLY A 64 0.39 -0.22 7.58
C GLY A 64 -0.52 -0.83 6.50
N LEU A 65 -1.56 -0.12 6.06
CA LEU A 65 -2.55 -0.56 5.08
C LEU A 65 -2.01 -0.67 3.64
N SER A 66 -0.68 -0.62 3.45
CA SER A 66 -0.07 -0.73 2.13
C SER A 66 -0.23 -2.15 1.62
N LEU A 67 -0.98 -2.29 0.53
CA LEU A 67 -1.21 -3.58 -0.09
C LEU A 67 0.12 -4.22 -0.50
N ARG A 68 0.42 -5.40 0.04
CA ARG A 68 1.61 -6.13 -0.36
C ARG A 68 1.42 -6.59 -1.80
N ARG A 69 2.20 -6.03 -2.73
CA ARG A 69 2.21 -6.45 -4.12
C ARG A 69 2.48 -7.95 -4.20
N LYS A 70 1.54 -8.73 -4.74
CA LYS A 70 1.78 -10.15 -5.05
C LYS A 70 2.88 -10.21 -6.12
N VAL A 71 4.01 -10.83 -5.79
CA VAL A 71 5.10 -11.05 -6.75
C VAL A 71 4.61 -12.07 -7.78
N LYS A 72 4.85 -11.80 -9.07
CA LYS A 72 4.57 -12.77 -10.13
C LYS A 72 5.42 -14.01 -9.86
N LYS A 73 4.78 -15.14 -9.54
CA LYS A 73 5.47 -16.42 -9.46
C LYS A 73 5.96 -16.78 -10.86
N ARG A 74 7.25 -17.17 -11.02
CA ARG A 74 7.73 -17.71 -12.29
C ARG A 74 6.89 -18.95 -12.62
N LEU A 75 6.35 -19.00 -13.83
CA LEU A 75 5.82 -20.24 -14.37
C LEU A 75 6.99 -21.25 -14.43
N PRO A 76 6.78 -22.52 -14.05
CA PRO A 76 7.79 -23.54 -14.23
C PRO A 76 8.17 -23.61 -15.72
N THR A 77 9.46 -23.76 -16.02
CA THR A 77 9.96 -23.93 -17.39
C THR A 77 9.19 -25.08 -18.03
N ARG A 78 8.50 -24.83 -19.15
CA ARG A 78 7.89 -25.87 -19.97
C ARG A 78 8.99 -26.88 -20.33
N GLN A 79 8.91 -28.07 -19.74
CA GLN A 79 9.75 -29.20 -20.15
C GLN A 79 9.38 -29.51 -21.59
N SER A 80 10.24 -29.12 -22.54
CA SER A 80 10.12 -29.58 -23.92
C SER A 80 10.29 -31.09 -23.88
N GLN A 81 9.21 -31.83 -24.13
CA GLN A 81 9.25 -33.27 -24.33
C GLN A 81 10.13 -33.48 -25.56
N ARG A 82 11.42 -33.79 -25.34
CA ARG A 82 12.29 -34.30 -26.41
C ARG A 82 11.66 -35.62 -26.84
N THR A 83 10.94 -35.60 -27.94
CA THR A 83 10.54 -36.81 -28.65
C THR A 83 11.84 -37.47 -29.11
N PHE A 84 12.28 -38.47 -28.35
CA PHE A 84 13.35 -39.36 -28.79
C PHE A 84 12.85 -40.05 -30.05
N GLY A 85 13.43 -39.72 -31.20
CA GLY A 85 13.06 -40.32 -32.47
C GLY A 85 13.21 -41.83 -32.38
N SER A 86 12.07 -42.52 -32.44
CA SER A 86 12.01 -43.97 -32.53
C SER A 86 12.68 -44.42 -33.83
N SER A 87 13.70 -45.27 -33.66
CA SER A 87 14.33 -46.22 -34.59
C SER A 87 13.65 -46.43 -35.95
N ILE A 88 14.44 -46.43 -37.04
CA ILE A 88 14.41 -47.53 -38.01
C ILE A 88 15.85 -47.82 -38.48
N SER A 89 16.38 -48.94 -38.02
CA SER A 89 17.46 -49.68 -38.66
C SER A 89 17.02 -50.11 -40.06
N SER A 90 17.61 -49.56 -41.11
CA SER A 90 17.45 -50.07 -42.48
C SER A 90 18.76 -50.71 -42.91
N SER A 91 18.84 -52.03 -42.73
CA SER A 91 19.83 -52.88 -43.40
C SER A 91 19.41 -53.04 -44.86
N TYR A 92 20.25 -52.60 -45.81
CA TYR A 92 20.51 -53.21 -47.12
C TYR A 92 21.88 -52.73 -47.61
#